data_AF-A0A1Q3HHH1-F1
#
_entry.id   AF-A0A1Q3HHH1-F1
#
_cell.length_a   1.000
_cell.length_b   1.000
_cell.length_c   1.000
_cell.angle_alpha   90.00
_cell.angle_beta   90.00
_cell.angle_gamma   90.00
#
_symmetry.space_group_name_H-M   'P 1'
#
loop_
_entity.id
_entity.type
_entity.pdbx_description
1 polymer ?
#
loop_
_entity_poly.entity_id
_entity_poly.type
_entity_poly.pdbx_seq_one_letter_code
_entity_poly.pdbx_strand_id
1 'polypeptide(L)'
;MPFTPDLLFHETLSGPMALGRRESGHHARHGRTTRLSLHATIRIDSMEDFLLDPEHEAWLGGHLSFPPFSKCLPVRQGRFQLFSPSDDPLMRLMHYDARFEHEGRTYFLSGTKFLRDDPGPDLWTDTTRLLTTLHEGHDERGPVVATGVLSVGIRELLALMASMRSPRGGSQTLVRFGRFFLGNLWELYA
;
A
#
# COMPACT_ATOMS: atom_id res chain seq x y z
N MET A 1 4.15 -29.87 -2.35
CA MET A 1 2.96 -29.15 -1.84
C MET A 1 3.07 -27.70 -2.30
N PRO A 2 2.03 -27.08 -2.88
CA PRO A 2 2.07 -25.65 -3.17
C PRO A 2 2.22 -24.85 -1.87
N PHE A 3 3.01 -23.78 -1.91
CA PHE A 3 3.13 -22.83 -0.80
C PHE A 3 1.75 -22.23 -0.49
N THR A 4 1.40 -22.09 0.79
CA THR A 4 0.10 -21.55 1.21
C THR A 4 0.32 -20.56 2.34
N PRO A 5 0.00 -19.27 2.15
CA PRO A 5 0.19 -18.25 3.18
C PRO A 5 -0.85 -18.36 4.30
N ASP A 6 -0.53 -17.77 5.45
CA ASP A 6 -1.47 -17.64 6.57
C ASP A 6 -2.56 -16.60 6.31
N LEU A 7 -2.21 -15.50 5.61
CA LEU A 7 -3.19 -14.51 5.17
C LEU A 7 -2.89 -14.06 3.73
N LEU A 8 -3.97 -13.94 2.95
CA LEU A 8 -3.94 -13.36 1.61
C LEU A 8 -5.14 -12.43 1.46
N PHE A 9 -4.90 -11.22 0.98
CA PHE A 9 -5.97 -10.29 0.61
C PHE A 9 -5.59 -9.45 -0.61
N HIS A 10 -6.61 -8.88 -1.23
CA HIS A 10 -6.48 -8.05 -2.43
C HIS A 10 -6.94 -6.64 -2.11
N GLU A 11 -6.18 -5.66 -2.58
CA GLU A 11 -6.51 -4.25 -2.45
C GLU A 11 -6.42 -3.59 -3.82
N THR A 12 -7.31 -2.65 -4.10
CA THR A 12 -7.19 -1.78 -5.27
C THR A 12 -7.16 -0.34 -4.81
N LEU A 13 -6.05 0.34 -5.13
CA LEU A 13 -5.79 1.74 -4.82
C LEU A 13 -5.79 2.51 -6.14
N SER A 14 -6.53 3.61 -6.24
CA SER A 14 -6.59 4.40 -7.47
C SER A 14 -6.67 5.89 -7.20
N GLY A 15 -6.00 6.69 -8.03
CA GLY A 15 -6.07 8.14 -7.90
C GLY A 15 -5.28 8.89 -8.97
N PRO A 16 -5.38 10.22 -8.99
CA PRO A 16 -4.64 11.06 -9.92
C PRO A 16 -3.15 11.10 -9.58
N MET A 17 -2.32 10.88 -10.59
CA MET A 17 -0.87 11.11 -10.60
C MET A 17 -0.56 12.24 -11.57
N ALA A 18 0.15 13.26 -11.09
CA ALA A 18 0.70 14.31 -11.92
C ALA A 18 2.06 13.88 -12.45
N LEU A 19 2.19 13.81 -13.77
CA LEU A 19 3.47 13.59 -14.44
C LEU A 19 4.32 14.86 -14.37
N GLY A 20 5.58 14.71 -13.98
CA GLY A 20 6.53 15.82 -13.98
C GLY A 20 7.80 15.42 -13.25
N ARG A 21 8.95 15.60 -13.91
CA ARG A 21 10.24 15.45 -13.24
C ARG A 21 10.35 16.57 -12.21
N ARG A 22 10.41 16.24 -10.92
CA ARG A 22 10.81 17.24 -9.92
C ARG A 22 12.30 17.47 -10.09
N GLU A 23 12.64 18.49 -10.87
CA GLU A 23 13.95 19.10 -10.76
C GLU A 23 13.99 19.88 -9.44
N SER A 24 15.05 19.65 -8.67
CA SER A 24 15.25 20.16 -7.31
C SER A 24 14.90 21.66 -7.23
N GLY A 25 13.87 22.00 -6.45
CA GLY A 25 13.56 23.39 -6.05
C GLY A 25 12.47 24.14 -6.81
N HIS A 26 11.72 23.52 -7.73
CA HIS A 26 10.56 24.17 -8.35
C HIS A 26 9.27 23.33 -8.22
N HIS A 27 8.19 24.01 -7.84
CA HIS A 27 6.84 23.45 -7.84
C HIS A 27 6.51 23.00 -9.28
N ALA A 28 6.22 21.71 -9.47
CA ALA A 28 5.84 21.16 -10.76
C ALA A 28 4.65 21.96 -11.32
N ARG A 29 4.88 22.75 -12.37
CA ARG A 29 3.82 23.48 -13.07
C ARG A 29 2.92 22.47 -13.78
N HIS A 30 1.68 22.34 -13.32
CA HIS A 30 0.51 21.74 -14.00
C HIS A 30 0.85 20.64 -15.04
N GLY A 31 1.43 19.54 -14.57
CA GLY A 31 1.55 18.33 -15.38
C GLY A 31 0.17 17.73 -15.68
N ARG A 32 0.02 17.07 -16.84
CA ARG A 32 -1.20 16.30 -17.13
C ARG A 32 -1.41 15.27 -16.02
N THR A 33 -2.52 15.38 -15.31
CA THR A 33 -2.95 14.38 -14.34
C THR A 33 -3.57 13.18 -15.06
N THR A 34 -3.13 12.00 -14.67
CA THR A 34 -3.62 10.71 -15.18
C THR A 34 -3.99 9.85 -13.99
N ARG A 35 -5.00 8.99 -14.15
CA ARG A 35 -5.31 7.97 -13.13
C ARG A 35 -4.25 6.87 -13.13
N LEU A 36 -3.67 6.59 -11.98
CA LEU A 36 -2.92 5.37 -11.70
C LEU A 36 -3.78 4.47 -10.81
N SER A 37 -3.74 3.17 -11.11
CA SER A 37 -4.38 2.13 -10.30
C SER A 37 -3.35 1.07 -9.93
N LEU A 38 -3.26 0.74 -8.65
CA LEU A 38 -2.49 -0.39 -8.13
C LEU A 38 -3.49 -1.47 -7.70
N HIS A 39 -3.39 -2.63 -8.33
CA HIS A 39 -4.09 -3.85 -7.93
C HIS A 39 -3.09 -4.71 -7.15
N ALA A 40 -3.10 -4.55 -5.83
CA ALA A 40 -2.17 -5.21 -4.92
C ALA A 40 -2.73 -6.55 -4.45
N THR A 41 -1.86 -7.55 -4.41
CA THR A 41 -2.06 -8.79 -3.65
C THR A 41 -1.07 -8.78 -2.51
N ILE A 42 -1.56 -8.79 -1.28
CA ILE A 42 -0.73 -8.78 -0.07
C ILE A 42 -0.80 -10.16 0.57
N ARG A 43 0.38 -10.67 0.90
CA ARG A 43 0.58 -12.03 1.38
C ARG A 43 1.43 -12.02 2.65
N ILE A 44 0.88 -12.58 3.72
CA ILE A 44 1.57 -12.84 4.98
C ILE A 44 1.77 -14.35 5.10
N ASP A 45 3.04 -14.75 5.15
CA ASP A 45 3.41 -16.17 5.07
C ASP A 45 3.20 -16.89 6.40
N SER A 46 3.54 -16.22 7.49
CA SER A 46 3.36 -16.66 8.87
C SER A 46 2.81 -15.50 9.67
N MET A 47 1.60 -15.65 10.23
CA MET A 47 1.01 -14.61 11.06
C MET A 47 1.80 -14.44 12.37
N GLU A 48 2.40 -15.52 12.87
CA GLU A 48 3.22 -15.47 14.08
C GLU A 48 4.48 -14.64 13.87
N ASP A 49 5.25 -14.92 12.81
CA ASP A 49 6.47 -14.19 12.49
C ASP A 49 6.16 -12.71 12.19
N PHE A 50 5.07 -12.46 11.46
CA PHE A 50 4.62 -11.10 11.15
C PHE A 50 4.30 -10.27 12.39
N LEU A 51 3.71 -10.87 13.44
CA LEU A 51 3.39 -10.17 14.69
C LEU A 51 4.63 -9.96 15.58
N LEU A 52 5.64 -10.82 15.47
CA LEU A 52 6.89 -10.72 16.21
C LEU A 52 7.90 -9.78 15.53
N ASP A 53 7.80 -9.61 14.22
CA ASP A 53 8.62 -8.68 13.45
C ASP A 53 8.20 -7.23 13.76
N PRO A 54 9.07 -6.39 14.36
CA PRO A 54 8.75 -5.00 14.64
C PRO A 54 8.52 -4.16 13.38
N GLU A 55 9.00 -4.61 12.22
CA GLU A 55 8.74 -3.96 10.94
C GLU A 55 7.39 -4.36 10.34
N HIS A 56 6.77 -5.46 10.81
CA HIS A 56 5.52 -6.01 10.28
C HIS A 56 5.50 -6.02 8.74
N GLU A 57 6.55 -6.60 8.14
CA GLU A 57 6.72 -6.65 6.69
C GLU A 57 5.93 -7.81 6.07
N ALA A 58 5.26 -7.55 4.95
CA ALA A 58 4.57 -8.53 4.15
C ALA A 58 4.93 -8.40 2.66
N TRP A 59 4.73 -9.49 1.93
CA TRP A 59 4.95 -9.49 0.49
C TRP A 59 3.83 -8.76 -0.24
N LEU A 60 4.19 -7.93 -1.22
CA LEU A 60 3.26 -7.26 -2.13
C LEU A 60 3.56 -7.68 -3.58
N GLY A 61 2.53 -8.10 -4.29
CA GLY A 61 2.57 -8.30 -5.74
C GLY A 61 1.32 -7.75 -6.42
N GLY A 62 1.07 -8.23 -7.63
CA GLY A 62 -0.05 -7.80 -8.47
C GLY A 62 0.42 -6.97 -9.65
N HIS A 63 -0.31 -5.91 -10.01
CA HIS A 63 0.02 -5.08 -11.16
C HIS A 63 -0.47 -3.64 -11.03
N LEU A 64 0.16 -2.75 -11.80
CA LEU A 64 -0.27 -1.36 -11.94
C LEU A 64 -0.90 -1.11 -13.31
N SER A 65 -1.82 -0.16 -13.37
CA SER A 65 -2.33 0.45 -14.58
C SER A 65 -2.02 1.93 -14.53
N PHE A 66 -1.14 2.38 -15.43
CA PHE A 66 -0.76 3.77 -15.57
C PHE A 66 -0.71 4.08 -17.07
N PRO A 67 -1.80 4.61 -17.67
CA PRO A 67 -1.95 4.76 -19.12
C PRO A 67 -0.78 5.41 -19.88
N PRO A 68 -0.02 6.37 -19.33
CA PRO A 68 1.19 6.92 -19.95
C PRO A 68 2.27 5.88 -20.20
N PHE A 69 2.27 4.76 -19.46
CA PHE A 69 3.22 3.66 -19.57
C PHE A 69 2.52 2.42 -20.15
N SER A 70 1.58 1.83 -19.41
CA SER A 70 0.82 0.66 -19.82
C SER A 70 -0.40 0.46 -18.93
N LYS A 71 -1.41 -0.27 -19.42
CA LYS A 71 -2.59 -0.68 -18.63
C LYS A 71 -2.33 -1.89 -17.73
N CYS A 72 -1.19 -2.57 -17.90
CA CYS A 72 -0.78 -3.68 -17.06
C CYS A 72 0.75 -3.69 -16.94
N LEU A 73 1.22 -3.33 -15.76
CA LEU A 73 2.62 -3.29 -15.35
C LEU A 73 2.78 -4.28 -14.18
N PRO A 74 3.31 -5.48 -14.41
CA PRO A 74 3.43 -6.47 -13.34
C PRO A 74 4.43 -6.00 -12.29
N VAL A 75 4.05 -6.11 -11.02
CA VAL A 75 4.98 -5.91 -9.90
C VAL A 75 5.98 -7.06 -9.91
N ARG A 76 7.28 -6.74 -9.97
CA ARG A 76 8.38 -7.72 -9.96
C ARG A 76 8.85 -8.01 -8.54
N GLN A 77 8.88 -6.98 -7.72
CA GLN A 77 9.21 -7.07 -6.30
C GLN A 77 8.43 -5.99 -5.58
N GLY A 78 7.66 -6.37 -4.58
CA GLY A 78 6.92 -5.42 -3.77
C GLY A 78 6.94 -5.80 -2.31
N ARG A 79 6.78 -4.78 -1.49
CA ARG A 79 6.73 -4.86 -0.05
C ARG A 79 5.55 -4.06 0.46
N PHE A 80 4.87 -4.62 1.45
CA PHE A 80 3.88 -3.94 2.25
C PHE A 80 4.38 -3.90 3.69
N GLN A 81 4.44 -2.73 4.31
CA GLN A 81 4.87 -2.57 5.69
C GLN A 81 3.76 -1.94 6.51
N LEU A 82 3.46 -2.52 7.67
CA LEU A 82 2.36 -2.09 8.52
C LEU A 82 2.89 -1.41 9.80
N PHE A 83 2.29 -0.27 10.15
CA PHE A 83 2.55 0.42 11.43
C PHE A 83 3.98 0.89 11.69
N SER A 84 4.69 1.33 10.65
CA SER A 84 5.98 2.00 10.84
C SER A 84 5.80 3.27 11.69
N PRO A 85 6.75 3.57 12.60
CA PRO A 85 6.67 4.76 13.44
C PRO A 85 6.78 6.03 12.60
N SER A 86 6.13 7.11 13.06
CA SER A 86 6.36 8.46 12.57
C SER A 86 6.83 9.37 13.70
N ASP A 87 7.15 10.62 13.39
CA ASP A 87 7.52 11.63 14.39
C ASP A 87 6.36 12.01 15.32
N ASP A 88 5.12 11.71 14.93
CA ASP A 88 3.93 11.93 15.74
C ASP A 88 3.53 10.61 16.45
N PRO A 89 3.53 10.55 17.79
CA PRO A 89 3.19 9.34 18.53
C PRO A 89 1.75 8.86 18.31
N LEU A 90 0.84 9.74 17.87
CA LEU A 90 -0.53 9.40 17.49
C LEU A 90 -0.64 9.04 16.01
N MET A 91 0.48 8.77 15.34
CA MET A 91 0.48 8.44 13.93
C MET A 91 1.35 7.23 13.66
N ARG A 92 0.86 6.39 12.77
CA ARG A 92 1.55 5.23 12.22
C ARG A 92 1.50 5.30 10.71
N LEU A 93 2.51 4.74 10.06
CA LEU A 93 2.61 4.72 8.62
C LEU A 93 2.37 3.30 8.09
N MET A 94 1.79 3.22 6.90
CA MET A 94 1.75 2.01 6.09
C MET A 94 2.44 2.28 4.76
N HIS A 95 3.45 1.47 4.44
CA HIS A 95 4.24 1.63 3.23
C HIS A 95 3.87 0.59 2.18
N TYR A 96 3.79 1.06 0.93
CA TYR A 96 3.51 0.27 -0.26
C TYR A 96 4.63 0.52 -1.26
N ASP A 97 5.57 -0.42 -1.34
CA ASP A 97 6.68 -0.33 -2.27
C ASP A 97 6.48 -1.35 -3.39
N ALA A 98 6.61 -0.90 -4.65
CA ALA A 98 6.46 -1.76 -5.81
C ALA A 98 7.48 -1.40 -6.90
N ARG A 99 8.30 -2.39 -7.27
CA ARG A 99 9.20 -2.35 -8.42
C ARG A 99 8.54 -2.97 -9.63
N PHE A 100 8.65 -2.30 -10.76
CA PHE A 100 8.19 -2.82 -12.05
C PHE A 100 9.11 -2.33 -13.17
N GLU A 101 8.96 -2.93 -14.35
CA GLU A 101 9.73 -2.57 -15.53
C GLU A 101 8.82 -2.04 -16.63
N HIS A 102 9.32 -1.06 -17.37
CA HIS A 102 8.66 -0.53 -18.55
C HIS A 102 9.71 -0.09 -19.56
N GLU A 103 9.60 -0.56 -20.81
CA GLU A 103 10.53 -0.24 -21.92
C GLU A 103 12.02 -0.41 -21.57
N GLY A 104 12.36 -1.48 -20.83
CA GLY A 104 13.73 -1.78 -20.43
C GLY A 104 14.28 -0.92 -19.29
N ARG A 105 13.45 -0.07 -18.68
CA ARG A 105 13.80 0.73 -17.49
C ARG A 105 13.09 0.19 -16.26
N THR A 106 13.76 0.29 -15.11
CA THR A 106 13.17 -0.05 -13.81
C THR A 106 12.53 1.19 -13.20
N TYR A 107 11.36 1.00 -12.59
CA TYR A 107 10.66 2.03 -11.85
C TYR A 107 10.31 1.53 -10.45
N PHE A 108 10.29 2.47 -9.51
CA PHE A 108 9.94 2.23 -8.12
C PHE A 108 8.78 3.13 -7.72
N LEU A 109 7.65 2.53 -7.37
CA LEU A 109 6.53 3.22 -6.77
C LEU A 109 6.62 3.09 -5.26
N SER A 110 6.65 4.21 -4.56
CA SER A 110 6.55 4.28 -3.10
C SER A 110 5.25 4.97 -2.72
N GLY A 111 4.46 4.30 -1.90
CA GLY A 111 3.22 4.80 -1.32
C GLY A 111 3.33 4.85 0.19
N THR A 112 2.97 5.96 0.80
CA THR A 112 2.86 6.09 2.26
C THR A 112 1.45 6.50 2.64
N LYS A 113 0.85 5.71 3.51
CA LYS A 113 -0.48 5.92 4.07
C LYS A 113 -0.33 6.28 5.54
N PHE A 114 -1.04 7.31 5.95
CA PHE A 114 -0.99 7.84 7.31
C PHE A 114 -2.19 7.30 8.08
N LEU A 115 -1.91 6.68 9.21
CA LEU A 115 -2.92 6.19 10.13
C LEU A 115 -2.82 7.01 11.40
N ARG A 116 -3.82 7.82 11.62
CA ARG A 116 -3.92 8.63 12.83
C ARG A 116 -4.68 7.84 13.90
N ASP A 117 -4.19 7.92 15.11
CA ASP A 117 -4.75 7.35 16.33
C ASP A 117 -5.76 8.35 16.92
N ASP A 118 -6.92 8.51 16.28
CA ASP A 118 -7.98 9.44 16.72
C ASP A 118 -9.39 8.80 16.60
N PRO A 119 -10.16 8.65 17.70
CA PRO A 119 -11.50 8.07 17.64
C PRO A 119 -12.49 8.97 16.87
N GLY A 120 -13.05 8.46 15.76
CA GLY A 120 -14.14 9.14 15.05
C GLY A 120 -14.45 8.58 13.65
N PRO A 121 -15.52 9.07 12.99
CA PRO A 121 -15.84 8.73 11.61
C PRO A 121 -14.78 9.22 10.58
N ASP A 122 -13.93 10.16 10.97
CA ASP A 122 -12.82 10.67 10.15
C ASP A 122 -11.66 9.66 10.00
N LEU A 123 -11.54 8.69 10.91
CA LEU A 123 -10.58 7.58 10.85
C LEU A 123 -10.70 6.80 9.53
N TRP A 124 -11.94 6.65 9.04
CA TRP A 124 -12.23 5.94 7.78
C TRP A 124 -11.83 6.76 6.55
N THR A 125 -11.94 8.09 6.60
CA THR A 125 -11.59 8.99 5.49
C THR A 125 -10.06 9.16 5.39
N ASP A 126 -9.37 9.22 6.53
CA ASP A 126 -7.91 9.38 6.58
C ASP A 126 -7.18 8.07 6.22
N THR A 127 -7.74 6.91 6.57
CA THR A 127 -7.26 5.58 6.17
C THR A 127 -7.53 5.26 4.70
N THR A 128 -7.90 6.22 3.86
CA THR A 128 -8.07 5.98 2.42
C THR A 128 -7.04 6.66 1.56
N ARG A 129 -6.14 7.49 2.10
CA ARG A 129 -5.17 8.24 1.26
C ARG A 129 -3.79 7.60 1.28
N LEU A 130 -3.25 7.36 0.09
CA LEU A 130 -1.90 6.87 -0.13
C LEU A 130 -1.11 7.93 -0.91
N LEU A 131 -0.26 8.67 -0.21
CA LEU A 131 0.66 9.61 -0.87
C LEU A 131 1.67 8.78 -1.67
N THR A 132 1.68 8.98 -2.98
CA THR A 132 2.40 8.11 -3.90
C THR A 132 3.40 8.89 -4.73
N THR A 133 4.62 8.39 -4.76
CA THR A 133 5.72 8.91 -5.60
C THR A 133 6.21 7.79 -6.50
N LEU A 134 6.36 8.11 -7.79
CA LEU A 134 6.96 7.23 -8.78
C LEU A 134 8.37 7.72 -9.11
N HIS A 135 9.35 6.85 -8.95
CA HIS A 135 10.75 7.08 -9.23
C HIS A 135 11.20 6.24 -10.44
N GLU A 136 12.11 6.77 -11.24
CA GLU A 136 12.88 5.97 -12.21
C GLU A 136 14.11 5.42 -11.49
N GLY A 137 14.25 4.10 -11.42
CA GLY A 137 15.30 3.43 -10.65
C GLY A 137 14.77 2.29 -9.79
N HIS A 138 15.64 1.75 -8.94
CA HIS A 138 15.34 0.59 -8.09
C HIS A 138 14.70 0.96 -6.74
N ASP A 139 14.79 2.22 -6.34
CA ASP A 139 14.36 2.71 -5.03
C ASP A 139 13.95 4.20 -5.07
N GLU A 140 13.60 4.74 -3.91
CA GLU A 140 13.18 6.13 -3.69
C GLU A 140 14.27 7.18 -3.95
N ARG A 141 15.54 6.77 -4.14
CA ARG A 141 16.65 7.69 -4.44
C ARG A 141 16.68 8.06 -5.93
N GLY A 142 15.95 7.31 -6.75
CA GLY A 142 15.79 7.60 -8.17
C GLY A 142 15.05 8.92 -8.43
N PRO A 143 15.27 9.57 -9.59
CA PRO A 143 14.55 10.79 -9.95
C PRO A 143 13.03 10.57 -9.97
N VAL A 144 12.30 11.50 -9.35
CA VAL A 144 10.84 11.49 -9.31
C VAL A 144 10.28 11.78 -10.70
N VAL A 145 9.42 10.89 -11.19
CA VAL A 145 8.75 10.95 -12.50
C VAL A 145 7.30 11.43 -12.37
N ALA A 146 6.63 11.01 -11.29
CA ALA A 146 5.26 11.41 -11.01
C ALA A 146 4.96 11.40 -9.51
N THR A 147 4.00 12.21 -9.09
CA THR A 147 3.49 12.24 -7.71
C THR A 147 1.98 12.33 -7.72
N GLY A 148 1.32 11.74 -6.74
CA GLY A 148 -0.12 11.81 -6.63
C GLY A 148 -0.63 11.24 -5.31
N VAL A 149 -1.95 11.18 -5.21
CA VAL A 149 -2.63 10.61 -4.05
C VAL A 149 -3.57 9.54 -4.58
N LEU A 150 -3.30 8.30 -4.21
CA LEU A 150 -4.17 7.17 -4.47
C LEU A 150 -5.17 7.05 -3.32
N SER A 151 -6.34 6.49 -3.62
CA SER A 151 -7.30 6.16 -2.58
C SER A 151 -7.98 4.82 -2.76
N VAL A 152 -8.36 4.23 -1.62
CA VAL A 152 -9.22 3.03 -1.57
C VAL A 152 -10.66 3.51 -1.52
N GLY A 153 -11.50 3.02 -2.44
CA GLY A 153 -12.94 3.24 -2.35
C GLY A 153 -13.58 2.33 -1.29
N ILE A 154 -14.70 2.78 -0.72
CA ILE A 154 -15.40 2.04 0.35
C ILE A 154 -15.91 0.65 -0.09
N ARG A 155 -16.12 0.46 -1.41
CA ARG A 155 -16.51 -0.82 -1.99
C ARG A 155 -15.35 -1.79 -2.07
N GLU A 156 -14.16 -1.30 -2.42
CA GLU A 156 -12.92 -2.06 -2.45
C GLU A 156 -12.49 -2.49 -1.04
N LEU A 157 -12.74 -1.66 -0.02
CA LEU A 157 -12.46 -2.01 1.37
C LEU A 157 -13.42 -3.11 1.91
N LEU A 158 -14.71 -3.04 1.57
CA LEU A 158 -15.66 -4.13 1.87
C LEU A 158 -15.31 -5.41 1.10
N ALA A 159 -14.88 -5.29 -0.15
CA ALA A 159 -14.39 -6.43 -0.94
C ALA A 159 -13.09 -7.00 -0.37
N LEU A 160 -12.19 -6.15 0.13
CA LEU A 160 -10.95 -6.55 0.81
C LEU A 160 -11.27 -7.39 2.04
N MET A 161 -12.17 -6.89 2.91
CA MET A 161 -12.64 -7.63 4.07
C MET A 161 -13.27 -8.97 3.71
N ALA A 162 -14.10 -9.00 2.66
CA ALA A 162 -14.72 -10.23 2.17
C ALA A 162 -13.74 -11.17 1.44
N SER A 163 -12.63 -10.65 0.93
CA SER A 163 -11.60 -11.40 0.19
C SER A 163 -10.54 -12.04 1.08
N MET A 164 -10.46 -11.63 2.36
CA MET A 164 -9.50 -12.18 3.31
C MET A 164 -9.72 -13.69 3.45
N ARG A 165 -8.72 -14.45 3.04
CA ARG A 165 -8.70 -15.90 3.19
C ARG A 165 -7.53 -16.28 4.08
N SER A 166 -7.80 -17.21 4.99
CA SER A 166 -6.80 -17.89 5.82
C SER A 166 -6.75 -19.36 5.41
N PRO A 167 -6.04 -19.68 4.31
CA PRO A 167 -6.06 -21.03 3.77
C PRO A 167 -5.32 -22.07 4.63
N ARG A 168 -4.47 -21.65 5.58
CA ARG A 168 -3.87 -22.53 6.62
C ARG A 168 -4.38 -22.29 8.03
N GLY A 169 -4.60 -21.04 8.42
CA GLY A 169 -4.79 -20.65 9.82
C GLY A 169 -6.25 -20.60 10.32
N GLY A 170 -7.22 -21.00 9.49
CA GLY A 170 -8.66 -20.97 9.83
C GLY A 170 -9.19 -19.57 10.20
N SER A 171 -10.41 -19.52 10.76
CA SER A 171 -11.05 -18.27 11.21
C SER A 171 -10.29 -17.56 12.34
N GLN A 172 -9.49 -18.30 13.14
CA GLN A 172 -8.68 -17.70 14.21
C GLN A 172 -7.60 -16.76 13.69
N THR A 173 -7.00 -17.02 12.53
CA THR A 173 -5.99 -16.13 11.95
C THR A 173 -6.62 -14.85 11.42
N LEU A 174 -7.84 -14.92 10.89
CA LEU A 174 -8.63 -13.74 10.55
C LEU A 174 -8.99 -12.92 11.80
N VAL A 175 -9.31 -13.58 12.91
CA VAL A 175 -9.54 -12.91 14.19
C VAL A 175 -8.26 -12.32 14.78
N ARG A 176 -7.09 -12.97 14.64
CA ARG A 176 -5.80 -12.44 15.11
C ARG A 176 -5.35 -11.26 14.28
N PHE A 177 -5.39 -11.37 12.95
CA PHE A 177 -5.13 -10.23 12.07
C PHE A 177 -6.14 -9.12 12.31
N GLY A 178 -7.44 -9.45 12.39
CA GLY A 178 -8.49 -8.52 12.74
C GLY A 178 -8.25 -7.88 14.10
N ARG A 179 -7.78 -8.59 15.12
CA ARG A 179 -7.48 -8.03 16.45
C ARG A 179 -6.13 -7.32 16.52
N PHE A 180 -5.24 -7.52 15.56
CA PHE A 180 -3.99 -6.75 15.46
C PHE A 180 -4.21 -5.47 14.65
N PHE A 181 -4.80 -5.62 13.47
CA PHE A 181 -5.21 -4.53 12.59
C PHE A 181 -6.27 -3.68 13.27
N LEU A 182 -7.35 -4.30 13.75
CA LEU A 182 -8.35 -3.61 14.55
C LEU A 182 -7.94 -3.42 15.99
N GLY A 183 -7.02 -4.12 16.66
CA GLY A 183 -6.63 -3.81 18.05
C GLY A 183 -5.82 -2.54 18.19
N ASN A 184 -4.93 -2.29 17.22
CA ASN A 184 -4.36 -0.96 16.99
C ASN A 184 -5.43 0.05 16.49
N LEU A 185 -6.64 -0.41 16.14
CA LEU A 185 -7.84 0.43 15.98
C LEU A 185 -8.86 0.27 17.14
N TRP A 186 -8.64 -0.56 18.18
CA TRP A 186 -9.67 -0.96 19.18
C TRP A 186 -9.33 -0.34 20.52
N GLU A 187 -8.06 0.01 20.76
CA GLU A 187 -7.73 1.11 21.70
C GLU A 187 -8.38 2.45 21.26
N LEU A 188 -8.89 2.54 20.02
CA LEU A 188 -9.68 3.67 19.50
C LEU A 188 -11.21 3.52 19.64
N TYR A 189 -11.71 2.35 20.07
CA TYR A 189 -13.15 2.10 20.28
C TYR A 189 -13.51 1.74 21.73
N ALA A 190 -12.51 1.56 22.60
CA ALA A 190 -12.68 1.25 24.02
C ALA A 190 -12.69 2.51 24.90
#